data_AF-A0A3B8W9F3-F1
#
_entry.id   AF-A0A3B8W9F3-F1
#
_cell.length_a   1.000
_cell.length_b   1.000
_cell.length_c   1.000
_cell.angle_alpha   90.00
_cell.angle_beta   90.00
_cell.angle_gamma   90.00
#
_symmetry.space_group_name_H-M   'P 1'
#
loop_
_entity.id
_entity.type
_entity.pdbx_description
1 polymer ?
#
loop_
_entity_poly.entity_id
_entity_poly.type
_entity_poly.pdbx_seq_one_letter_code
_entity_poly.pdbx_strand_id
1 'polypeptide(L)'
;APGAEWFTDESGPGTDFLAEVTRAWEDEVQKIAQPVSRLRIGIVLSKHGGALPQLMRPVKWGVGAPLASGQQYMSWIHIDDLCAMFIHALEHRLTGAYNAVGLNPVTNREMTHAIAR
;
A
#
# COMPACT_ATOMS: atom_id res chain seq x y z
N ALA A 1 4.58 6.90 -15.50
CA ALA A 1 4.31 6.76 -16.95
C ALA A 1 3.49 7.97 -17.40
N PRO A 2 3.53 8.38 -18.68
CA PRO A 2 2.64 9.44 -19.17
C PRO A 2 1.19 9.10 -18.81
N GLY A 3 0.51 9.97 -18.06
CA GLY A 3 -0.87 9.76 -17.59
C GLY A 3 -1.05 9.07 -16.23
N ALA A 4 0.02 8.83 -15.46
CA ALA A 4 -0.11 8.36 -14.08
C ALA A 4 -0.44 9.53 -13.14
N GLU A 5 -1.62 9.48 -12.51
CA GLU A 5 -2.01 10.38 -11.44
C GLU A 5 -1.35 9.95 -10.13
N TRP A 6 -0.71 10.91 -9.43
CA TRP A 6 -0.07 10.66 -8.14
C TRP A 6 -1.04 11.03 -7.02
N PHE A 7 -1.29 10.07 -6.13
CA PHE A 7 -2.15 10.27 -4.96
C PHE A 7 -1.30 10.63 -3.75
N THR A 8 -1.64 11.75 -3.12
CA THR A 8 -1.07 12.20 -1.85
C THR A 8 -2.08 11.99 -0.72
N ASP A 9 -1.69 12.31 0.51
CA ASP A 9 -2.58 12.24 1.68
C ASP A 9 -3.75 13.24 1.57
N GLU A 10 -3.61 14.24 0.72
CA GLU A 10 -4.59 15.29 0.44
C GLU A 10 -5.49 14.98 -0.76
N SER A 11 -5.18 13.93 -1.53
CA SER A 11 -6.00 13.52 -2.66
C SER A 11 -7.39 13.06 -2.22
N GLY A 12 -8.39 13.41 -3.03
CA GLY A 12 -9.77 12.95 -2.82
C GLY A 12 -9.90 11.43 -2.92
N PRO A 13 -10.95 10.84 -2.33
CA PRO A 13 -11.20 9.41 -2.43
C PRO A 13 -11.56 9.02 -3.86
N GLY A 14 -11.25 7.77 -4.22
CA GLY A 14 -11.73 7.17 -5.47
C GLY A 14 -13.27 7.10 -5.55
N THR A 15 -13.78 6.70 -6.70
CA THR A 15 -15.23 6.64 -6.97
C THR A 15 -15.77 5.22 -7.11
N ASP A 16 -14.95 4.21 -6.83
CA ASP A 16 -15.33 2.80 -6.92
C ASP A 16 -15.80 2.21 -5.59
N PHE A 17 -16.19 0.95 -5.62
CA PHE A 17 -16.66 0.21 -4.45
C PHE A 17 -15.60 0.11 -3.34
N LEU A 18 -14.31 -0.04 -3.67
CA LEU A 18 -13.26 -0.11 -2.66
C LEU A 18 -13.08 1.23 -1.96
N ALA A 19 -13.23 2.33 -2.70
CA ALA A 19 -13.25 3.67 -2.13
C ALA A 19 -14.48 3.90 -1.24
N GLU A 20 -15.66 3.38 -1.61
CA GLU A 20 -16.86 3.41 -0.76
C GLU A 20 -16.64 2.69 0.57
N VAL A 21 -16.08 1.47 0.54
CA VAL A 21 -15.75 0.69 1.75
C VAL A 21 -14.76 1.46 2.63
N THR A 22 -13.72 2.03 2.03
CA THR A 22 -12.70 2.79 2.77
C THR A 22 -13.27 4.06 3.39
N ARG A 23 -14.10 4.81 2.65
CA ARG A 23 -14.79 5.99 3.19
C ARG A 23 -15.67 5.63 4.38
N ALA A 24 -16.50 4.60 4.25
CA ALA A 24 -17.37 4.16 5.33
C ALA A 24 -16.56 3.80 6.59
N TRP A 25 -15.41 3.15 6.45
CA TRP A 25 -14.53 2.86 7.57
C TRP A 25 -13.93 4.15 8.18
N GLU A 26 -13.40 5.06 7.36
CA GLU A 26 -12.82 6.32 7.85
C GLU A 26 -13.86 7.24 8.52
N ASP A 27 -15.12 7.22 8.06
CA ASP A 27 -16.23 7.97 8.64
C ASP A 27 -16.61 7.45 10.04
N GLU A 28 -16.57 6.14 10.27
CA GLU A 28 -16.76 5.58 11.62
C GLU A 28 -15.61 5.99 12.55
N VAL A 29 -14.38 6.05 12.04
CA VAL A 29 -13.22 6.52 12.82
C VAL A 29 -13.37 7.97 13.24
N GLN A 30 -14.02 8.83 12.43
CA GLN A 30 -14.27 10.23 12.79
C GLN A 30 -15.19 10.40 14.01
N LYS A 31 -15.96 9.37 14.38
CA LYS A 31 -16.84 9.40 15.56
C LYS A 31 -16.09 9.18 16.87
N ILE A 32 -14.80 8.81 16.81
CA ILE A 32 -13.95 8.63 17.98
C ILE A 32 -13.57 10.01 18.53
N ALA A 33 -13.90 10.27 19.79
CA ALA A 33 -13.66 11.57 20.44
C ALA A 33 -12.18 11.89 20.72
N GLN A 34 -11.29 10.90 20.56
CA GLN A 34 -9.85 11.03 20.79
C GLN A 34 -9.13 11.32 19.47
N PRO A 35 -7.96 11.98 19.49
CA PRO A 35 -7.16 12.15 18.28
C PRO A 35 -6.75 10.79 17.70
N VAL A 36 -7.01 10.58 16.39
CA VAL A 36 -6.70 9.33 15.70
C VAL A 36 -5.76 9.57 14.52
N SER A 37 -4.78 8.68 14.37
CA SER A 37 -3.98 8.54 13.16
C SER A 37 -4.51 7.36 12.33
N ARG A 38 -4.71 7.58 11.04
CA ARG A 38 -5.14 6.58 10.06
C ARG A 38 -4.02 6.34 9.08
N LEU A 39 -3.46 5.14 9.06
CA LEU A 39 -2.47 4.74 8.07
C LEU A 39 -3.17 3.99 6.92
N ARG A 40 -3.11 4.55 5.72
CA ARG A 40 -3.59 3.94 4.47
C ARG A 40 -2.48 3.04 3.93
N ILE A 41 -2.56 1.76 4.26
CA ILE A 41 -1.46 0.80 4.08
C ILE A 41 -1.44 0.26 2.65
N GLY A 42 -0.30 0.35 1.98
CA GLY A 42 -0.07 -0.32 0.70
C GLY A 42 0.13 -1.83 0.82
N ILE A 43 0.63 -2.45 -0.24
CA ILE A 43 0.99 -3.86 -0.24
C ILE A 43 2.21 -4.06 0.66
N VAL A 44 2.02 -4.72 1.80
CA VAL A 44 3.09 -4.99 2.76
C VAL A 44 3.95 -6.17 2.27
N LEU A 45 5.25 -5.93 2.14
CA LEU A 45 6.22 -6.92 1.71
C LEU A 45 7.06 -7.39 2.91
N SER A 46 7.04 -8.71 3.15
CA SER A 46 7.85 -9.38 4.16
C SER A 46 8.31 -10.73 3.64
N LYS A 47 9.53 -11.14 3.99
CA LYS A 47 10.02 -12.49 3.68
C LYS A 47 9.28 -13.59 4.45
N HIS A 48 8.66 -13.25 5.58
CA HIS A 48 8.08 -14.20 6.52
C HIS A 48 6.57 -14.43 6.33
N GLY A 49 5.90 -13.63 5.50
CA GLY A 49 4.44 -13.73 5.30
C GLY A 49 3.88 -12.63 4.41
N GLY A 50 2.55 -12.60 4.29
CA GLY A 50 1.84 -11.57 3.52
C GLY A 50 1.93 -11.76 2.00
N ALA A 51 2.00 -10.65 1.27
CA ALA A 51 1.91 -10.65 -0.19
C ALA A 51 3.15 -11.22 -0.87
N LEU A 52 4.36 -10.89 -0.39
CA LEU A 52 5.60 -11.25 -1.07
C LEU A 52 5.77 -12.78 -1.24
N PRO A 53 5.58 -13.65 -0.24
CA PRO A 53 5.69 -15.09 -0.44
C PRO A 53 4.66 -15.64 -1.43
N GLN A 54 3.46 -15.04 -1.52
CA GLN A 54 2.44 -15.44 -2.49
C GLN A 54 2.85 -15.04 -3.91
N LEU A 55 3.43 -13.85 -4.08
CA LEU A 55 3.98 -13.40 -5.36
C LEU A 55 5.22 -14.21 -5.79
N MET A 56 6.05 -14.66 -4.84
CA MET A 56 7.23 -15.48 -5.11
C MET A 56 6.89 -16.91 -5.56
N ARG A 57 5.75 -17.47 -5.13
CA ARG A 57 5.39 -18.86 -5.41
C ARG A 57 5.37 -19.16 -6.92
N PRO A 58 4.60 -18.47 -7.77
CA PRO A 58 4.61 -18.72 -9.22
C PRO A 58 5.99 -18.54 -9.86
N VAL A 59 6.76 -17.55 -9.41
CA VAL A 59 8.11 -17.25 -9.91
C VAL A 59 9.06 -18.42 -9.68
N LYS A 60 9.05 -19.01 -8.47
CA LYS A 60 9.88 -20.18 -8.14
C LYS A 60 9.57 -21.42 -8.98
N TRP A 61 8.36 -21.51 -9.54
CA TRP A 61 7.92 -22.61 -10.38
C TRP A 61 8.14 -22.34 -11.88
N GLY A 62 8.83 -21.23 -12.23
CA GLY A 62 9.12 -20.85 -13.61
C GLY A 62 7.91 -20.29 -14.37
N VAL A 63 6.80 -19.99 -13.68
CA VAL A 63 5.55 -19.48 -14.28
C VAL A 63 5.20 -18.07 -13.79
N GLY A 64 6.17 -17.35 -13.21
CA GLY A 64 6.00 -15.96 -12.80
C GLY A 64 5.93 -15.03 -14.00
N ALA A 65 4.77 -14.41 -14.22
CA ALA A 65 4.56 -13.41 -15.26
C ALA A 65 3.81 -12.19 -14.70
N PRO A 66 4.04 -10.99 -15.26
CA PRO A 66 3.26 -9.81 -14.91
C PRO A 66 1.76 -10.07 -15.13
N LEU A 67 0.93 -9.60 -14.21
CA LEU A 67 -0.51 -9.74 -14.27
C LEU A 67 -1.11 -8.73 -15.25
N ALA A 68 -2.02 -9.20 -16.12
CA ALA A 68 -2.71 -8.39 -17.12
C ALA A 68 -1.73 -7.58 -18.00
N SER A 69 -1.86 -6.25 -18.07
CA SER A 69 -0.94 -5.40 -18.85
C SER A 69 0.46 -5.30 -18.21
N GLY A 70 0.54 -5.54 -16.90
CA GLY A 70 1.72 -5.31 -16.08
C GLY A 70 2.06 -3.84 -15.84
N GLN A 71 1.27 -2.89 -16.37
CA GLN A 71 1.51 -1.45 -16.25
C GLN A 71 0.86 -0.84 -15.00
N GLN A 72 -0.05 -1.57 -14.35
CA GLN A 72 -0.68 -1.13 -13.12
C GLN A 72 0.38 -0.87 -12.05
N TYR A 73 0.31 0.32 -11.43
CA TYR A 73 1.16 0.67 -10.31
C TYR A 73 0.79 -0.12 -9.06
N MET A 74 1.80 -0.54 -8.33
CA MET A 74 1.70 -1.20 -7.05
C MET A 74 2.29 -0.29 -5.99
N SER A 75 1.44 0.24 -5.11
CA SER A 75 1.88 0.92 -3.90
C SER A 75 2.26 -0.13 -2.87
N TRP A 76 3.53 -0.19 -2.48
CA TRP A 76 4.07 -1.21 -1.58
C TRP A 76 4.90 -0.58 -0.46
N ILE A 77 5.07 -1.30 0.66
CA ILE A 77 5.90 -0.88 1.79
C ILE A 77 6.62 -2.09 2.39
N HIS A 78 7.86 -1.91 2.85
CA HIS A 78 8.55 -2.94 3.62
C HIS A 78 7.90 -3.07 5.01
N ILE A 79 7.82 -4.29 5.55
CA ILE A 79 7.18 -4.50 6.87
C ILE A 79 7.84 -3.66 7.99
N ASP A 80 9.17 -3.53 7.98
CA ASP A 80 9.87 -2.76 9.00
C ASP A 80 9.57 -1.26 8.90
N ASP A 81 9.42 -0.73 7.68
CA ASP A 81 9.05 0.68 7.46
C ASP A 81 7.62 0.94 7.95
N LEU A 82 6.69 0.02 7.69
CA LEU A 82 5.33 0.12 8.21
C LEU A 82 5.31 0.11 9.75
N CYS A 83 6.08 -0.79 10.38
CA CYS A 83 6.22 -0.81 11.83
C CYS A 83 6.82 0.50 12.36
N ALA A 84 7.84 1.04 11.70
CA ALA A 84 8.44 2.32 12.06
C ALA A 84 7.43 3.48 11.93
N MET A 85 6.55 3.46 10.92
CA MET A 85 5.48 4.46 10.79
C MET A 85 4.47 4.39 11.93
N PHE A 86 4.07 3.19 12.37
CA PHE A 86 3.19 3.05 13.53
C PHE A 86 3.85 3.61 14.81
N ILE A 87 5.11 3.24 15.04
CA ILE A 87 5.89 3.75 16.20
C ILE A 87 6.00 5.27 16.14
N HIS A 88 6.38 5.80 14.98
CA HIS A 88 6.54 7.24 14.78
C HIS A 88 5.23 8.01 15.02
N ALA A 89 4.10 7.50 14.50
CA ALA A 89 2.79 8.09 14.69
C ALA A 89 2.39 8.13 16.17
N LEU A 90 2.71 7.07 16.93
CA LEU A 90 2.45 7.00 18.36
C LEU A 90 3.34 7.96 19.16
N GLU A 91 4.65 7.95 18.91
CA GLU A 91 5.63 8.79 19.62
C GLU A 91 5.37 10.28 19.44
N HIS A 92 4.98 10.69 18.22
CA HIS A 92 4.75 12.09 17.86
C HIS A 92 3.28 12.50 17.96
N ARG A 93 2.40 11.59 18.40
CA ARG A 93 0.95 11.81 18.53
C ARG A 93 0.34 12.40 17.26
N LEU A 94 0.72 11.84 16.11
CA LEU A 94 0.23 12.30 14.81
C LEU A 94 -1.28 12.11 14.72
N THR A 95 -1.94 12.99 13.97
CA THR A 95 -3.39 12.99 13.78
C THR A 95 -3.72 13.24 12.33
N GLY A 96 -4.65 12.47 11.76
CA GLY A 96 -5.04 12.62 10.37
C GLY A 96 -4.96 11.31 9.60
N ALA A 97 -4.84 11.40 8.28
CA ALA A 97 -4.67 10.25 7.39
C ALA A 97 -3.30 10.36 6.69
N TYR A 98 -2.58 9.25 6.62
CA TYR A 98 -1.24 9.17 6.04
C TYR A 98 -1.13 7.93 5.15
N ASN A 99 -0.55 8.08 3.96
CA ASN A 99 -0.22 6.95 3.10
C ASN A 99 1.00 6.20 3.67
N ALA A 100 0.79 4.97 4.12
CA ALA A 100 1.86 4.09 4.57
C ALA A 100 2.36 3.25 3.40
N VAL A 101 3.09 3.92 2.50
CA VAL A 101 3.65 3.39 1.26
C VAL A 101 5.09 3.87 1.10
N GLY A 102 5.92 3.08 0.42
CA GLY A 102 7.27 3.49 0.05
C GLY A 102 7.26 4.59 -1.02
N LEU A 103 8.34 5.37 -1.08
CA LEU A 103 8.48 6.53 -1.97
C LEU A 103 8.53 6.18 -3.47
N ASN A 104 8.86 4.94 -3.81
CA ASN A 104 9.10 4.48 -5.17
C ASN A 104 8.09 3.39 -5.55
N PRO A 105 6.83 3.74 -5.83
CA PRO A 105 5.87 2.79 -6.36
C PRO A 105 6.36 2.28 -7.71
N VAL A 106 6.13 0.99 -7.95
CA VAL A 106 6.60 0.30 -9.15
C VAL A 106 5.41 -0.31 -9.87
N THR A 107 5.55 -0.52 -11.18
CA THR A 107 4.57 -1.29 -11.93
C THR A 107 4.61 -2.77 -11.55
N ASN A 108 3.53 -3.49 -11.79
CA ASN A 108 3.50 -4.93 -11.56
C ASN A 108 4.57 -5.68 -12.36
N ARG A 109 4.90 -5.20 -13.57
CA ARG A 109 6.01 -5.73 -14.37
C ARG A 109 7.35 -5.56 -13.67
N GLU A 110 7.66 -4.36 -13.17
CA GLU A 110 8.88 -4.09 -12.42
C GLU A 110 8.96 -4.92 -11.14
N MET A 111 7.86 -5.02 -10.38
CA MET A 111 7.79 -5.86 -9.18
C MET A 111 8.03 -7.34 -9.51
N THR A 112 7.39 -7.87 -10.55
CA THR A 112 7.56 -9.27 -10.95
C THR A 112 9.01 -9.56 -11.35
N HIS A 113 9.65 -8.66 -12.10
CA HIS A 113 11.07 -8.79 -12.43
C HIS A 113 11.98 -8.70 -11.22
N ALA A 114 11.69 -7.82 -10.25
CA ALA A 114 12.47 -7.69 -9.03
C ALA A 114 12.38 -8.95 -8.16
N ILE A 115 11.21 -9.59 -8.09
CA ILE A 115 10.99 -10.83 -7.34
C ILE A 115 11.67 -12.05 -8.01
N ALA A 116 11.85 -12.01 -9.33
CA ALA A 116 12.50 -13.07 -10.10
C ALA A 116 14.04 -13.03 -10.10
N ARG A 117 14.64 -12.01 -9.48
CA ARG A 117 16.08 -11.94 -9.23
C ARG A 117 16.44 -12.64 -7.92
#